data_AF-C9RGZ9-F1
#
_entry.id   AF-C9RGZ9-F1
#
_cell.length_a   1.000
_cell.length_b   1.000
_cell.length_c   1.000
_cell.angle_alpha   90.00
_cell.angle_beta   90.00
_cell.angle_gamma   90.00
#
_symmetry.space_group_name_H-M   'P 1'
#
loop_
_entity.id
_entity.type
_entity.pdbx_description
1 polymer ?
#
loop_
_entity_poly.entity_id
_entity_poly.type
_entity_poly.pdbx_seq_one_letter_code
_entity_poly.pdbx_strand_id
1 'polypeptide(L)'
;MSLWERAKKMFMKNPIEKLSIRDLEGEKIRLKSKLDRLKKEINKIEKKKKQLFQEGIGADKLKKKILAQEIKALEMEMKLKYKNFTTLQKQYTFVNNLLIIKKYEKELKNIGIWNKISNIEPELLELKLSDIILDGKEFDEMVSNLNKVFEMRLDEVEGEEDEAEKKLFEAWGQVESGGVDVDSAVDSLKLDEEEEDEDWLKKMEKE
;
A
#
# COMPACT_ATOMS: atom_id res chain seq x y z
N MET A 1 -4.06 14.54 21.80
CA MET A 1 -4.12 13.08 21.58
C MET A 1 -4.60 12.81 20.16
N SER A 2 -3.76 12.15 19.37
CA SER A 2 -4.11 11.72 18.02
C SER A 2 -5.25 10.70 18.07
N LEU A 3 -6.15 10.69 17.07
CA LEU A 3 -7.12 9.60 16.89
C LEU A 3 -6.42 8.24 16.83
N TRP A 4 -5.17 8.21 16.37
CA TRP A 4 -4.31 7.03 16.36
C TRP A 4 -3.91 6.55 17.76
N GLU A 5 -3.67 7.46 18.72
CA GLU A 5 -3.42 7.10 20.12
C GLU A 5 -4.70 6.62 20.82
N ARG A 6 -5.85 7.19 20.44
CA ARG A 6 -7.17 6.76 20.95
C ARG A 6 -7.60 5.42 20.36
N ALA A 7 -7.33 5.21 19.07
CA ALA A 7 -7.48 3.94 18.39
C ALA A 7 -6.58 2.91 19.08
N LYS A 8 -5.27 3.13 19.17
CA LYS A 8 -4.34 2.22 19.86
C LYS A 8 -4.80 1.83 21.28
N LYS A 9 -5.38 2.79 22.04
CA LYS A 9 -5.93 2.53 23.39
C LYS A 9 -7.28 1.77 23.38
N MET A 10 -8.11 1.93 22.36
CA MET A 10 -9.35 1.15 22.14
C MET A 10 -9.07 -0.26 21.61
N PHE A 11 -8.00 -0.41 20.82
CA PHE A 11 -7.60 -1.66 20.20
C PHE A 11 -7.14 -2.73 21.20
N MET A 12 -6.62 -2.33 22.37
CA MET A 12 -6.09 -3.23 23.42
C MET A 12 -7.10 -4.19 24.08
N LYS A 13 -8.41 -4.13 23.78
CA LYS A 13 -9.40 -5.03 24.42
C LYS A 13 -10.53 -5.58 23.53
N ASN A 14 -10.69 -5.12 22.29
CA ASN A 14 -11.53 -5.70 21.22
C ASN A 14 -11.47 -4.77 20.00
N PRO A 15 -10.47 -4.94 19.11
CA PRO A 15 -10.05 -3.91 18.17
C PRO A 15 -11.07 -3.60 17.08
N ILE A 16 -11.79 -4.61 16.59
CA ILE A 16 -12.73 -4.44 15.50
C ILE A 16 -14.14 -4.14 16.02
N GLU A 17 -14.60 -4.79 17.08
CA GLU A 17 -16.02 -4.70 17.51
C GLU A 17 -16.50 -3.29 17.86
N LYS A 18 -15.62 -2.43 18.38
CA LYS A 18 -15.97 -1.07 18.81
C LYS A 18 -15.83 -0.01 17.72
N LEU A 19 -15.27 -0.36 16.57
CA LEU A 19 -15.08 0.57 15.47
C LEU A 19 -16.37 0.70 14.66
N SER A 20 -16.85 1.93 14.52
CA SER A 20 -17.95 2.21 13.62
C SER A 20 -17.43 2.41 12.18
N ILE A 21 -18.25 2.02 11.21
CA ILE A 21 -18.01 2.29 9.78
C ILE A 21 -17.75 3.79 9.56
N ARG A 22 -18.52 4.64 10.25
CA ARG A 22 -18.38 6.11 10.17
C ARG A 22 -17.03 6.63 10.65
N ASP A 23 -16.50 6.08 11.74
CA ASP A 23 -15.18 6.48 12.26
C ASP A 23 -14.07 6.07 11.29
N LEU A 24 -14.15 4.86 10.74
CA LEU A 24 -13.21 4.34 9.74
C LEU A 24 -13.26 5.15 8.44
N GLU A 25 -14.45 5.53 7.96
CA GLU A 25 -14.61 6.42 6.80
C GLU A 25 -14.01 7.80 7.05
N GLY A 26 -14.28 8.40 8.21
CA GLY A 26 -13.71 9.69 8.59
C GLY A 26 -12.17 9.64 8.64
N GLU A 27 -11.61 8.57 9.21
CA GLU A 27 -10.17 8.38 9.29
C GLU A 27 -9.54 8.11 7.92
N LYS A 28 -10.20 7.32 7.07
CA LYS A 28 -9.80 7.09 5.67
C LYS A 28 -9.69 8.41 4.90
N ILE A 29 -10.71 9.28 4.99
CA ILE A 29 -10.71 10.59 4.34
C ILE A 29 -9.57 11.47 4.86
N ARG A 30 -9.35 11.46 6.19
CA ARG A 30 -8.27 12.23 6.84
C ARG A 30 -6.90 11.79 6.36
N LEU A 31 -6.63 10.49 6.32
CA LEU A 31 -5.37 9.90 5.86
C LEU A 31 -5.16 10.18 4.37
N LYS A 32 -6.20 10.02 3.55
CA LYS A 32 -6.16 10.34 2.11
C LYS A 32 -5.78 11.80 1.87
N SER A 33 -6.39 12.74 2.60
CA SER A 33 -6.06 14.16 2.48
C SER A 33 -4.60 14.45 2.83
N LYS A 34 -4.04 13.78 3.84
CA LYS A 34 -2.62 13.91 4.21
C LYS A 34 -1.69 13.37 3.12
N LEU A 35 -2.00 12.19 2.58
CA LEU A 35 -1.26 11.60 1.46
C LEU A 35 -1.24 12.54 0.25
N ASP A 36 -2.39 13.10 -0.12
CA ASP A 36 -2.49 14.01 -1.27
C ASP A 36 -1.69 15.31 -1.06
N ARG A 37 -1.67 15.84 0.17
CA ARG A 37 -0.82 17.01 0.51
C ARG A 37 0.66 16.67 0.39
N LEU A 38 1.07 15.53 0.95
CA LEU A 38 2.46 15.12 0.95
C LEU A 38 2.97 14.80 -0.46
N LYS A 39 2.13 14.20 -1.32
CA LYS A 39 2.39 14.03 -2.75
C LYS A 39 2.63 15.37 -3.44
N LYS A 40 1.81 16.39 -3.15
CA LYS A 40 2.02 17.75 -3.70
C LYS A 40 3.33 18.39 -3.24
N GLU A 41 3.74 18.16 -1.99
CA GLU A 41 5.00 18.66 -1.45
C GLU A 41 6.21 17.99 -2.11
N ILE A 42 6.19 16.66 -2.26
CA ILE A 42 7.23 15.90 -2.98
C ILE A 42 7.38 16.44 -4.41
N ASN A 43 6.27 16.58 -5.14
CA ASN A 43 6.27 17.12 -6.51
C ASN A 43 6.84 18.55 -6.60
N LYS A 44 6.64 19.38 -5.57
CA LYS A 44 7.24 20.73 -5.52
C LYS A 44 8.75 20.65 -5.35
N ILE A 45 9.24 19.76 -4.48
CA ILE A 45 10.68 19.56 -4.28
C ILE A 45 11.34 19.08 -5.57
N GLU A 46 10.73 18.11 -6.26
CA GLU A 46 11.25 17.62 -7.55
C GLU A 46 11.34 18.71 -8.60
N LYS A 47 10.30 19.54 -8.74
CA LYS A 47 10.32 20.68 -9.67
C LYS A 47 11.44 21.66 -9.32
N LYS A 48 11.62 21.98 -8.03
CA LYS A 48 12.70 22.86 -7.57
C LYS A 48 14.08 22.27 -7.85
N LYS A 49 14.28 20.97 -7.61
CA LYS A 49 15.53 20.27 -7.95
C LYS A 49 15.83 20.38 -9.45
N LYS A 50 14.84 20.15 -10.31
CA LYS A 50 14.99 20.28 -11.77
C LYS A 50 15.39 21.70 -12.18
N GLN A 51 14.78 22.72 -11.58
CA GLN A 51 15.15 24.13 -11.82
C GLN A 51 16.60 24.42 -11.40
N LEU A 52 16.98 24.08 -10.17
CA LEU A 52 18.35 24.29 -9.67
C LEU A 52 19.40 23.55 -10.51
N PHE A 53 19.06 22.36 -11.00
CA PHE A 53 19.93 21.60 -11.88
C PHE A 53 20.14 22.33 -13.22
N GLN A 54 19.05 22.82 -13.83
CA GLN A 54 19.12 23.62 -15.06
C GLN A 54 19.93 24.91 -14.86
N GLU A 55 19.76 25.61 -13.74
CA GLU A 55 20.55 26.79 -13.38
C GLU A 55 22.05 26.51 -13.23
N GLY A 56 22.42 25.26 -12.91
CA GLY A 56 23.80 24.81 -12.81
C GLY A 56 24.47 24.57 -14.17
N ILE A 57 23.70 24.40 -15.24
CA ILE A 57 24.23 24.22 -16.60
C ILE A 57 24.83 25.54 -17.06
N GLY A 58 26.11 25.53 -17.44
CA GLY A 58 26.84 26.74 -17.86
C GLY A 58 27.26 27.70 -16.74
N ALA A 59 26.87 27.44 -15.48
CA ALA A 59 27.30 28.25 -14.34
C ALA A 59 28.78 28.07 -13.97
N ASP A 60 29.35 29.07 -13.29
CA ASP A 60 30.71 28.99 -12.75
C ASP A 60 30.85 27.96 -11.61
N LYS A 61 32.09 27.65 -11.24
CA LYS A 61 32.42 26.60 -10.25
C LYS A 61 31.85 26.88 -8.86
N LEU A 62 31.82 28.15 -8.43
CA LEU A 62 31.30 28.52 -7.12
C LEU A 62 29.78 28.36 -7.10
N LYS A 63 29.09 28.88 -8.11
CA LYS A 63 27.63 28.74 -8.25
C LYS A 63 27.20 27.28 -8.34
N LYS A 64 27.91 26.46 -9.11
CA LYS A 64 27.68 25.00 -9.16
C LYS A 64 27.81 24.32 -7.80
N LYS A 65 28.81 24.71 -6.99
CA LYS A 65 29.00 24.15 -5.65
C LYS A 65 27.85 24.51 -4.71
N ILE A 66 27.35 25.75 -4.78
CA ILE A 66 26.20 26.21 -3.99
C ILE A 66 24.94 25.43 -4.40
N LEU A 67 24.61 25.40 -5.69
CA LEU A 67 23.45 24.67 -6.22
C LEU A 67 23.49 23.18 -5.88
N ALA A 68 24.67 22.54 -5.91
CA ALA A 68 24.83 21.15 -5.51
C ALA A 68 24.49 20.90 -4.02
N GLN A 69 24.86 21.82 -3.12
CA GLN A 69 24.50 21.72 -1.70
C GLN A 69 22.98 21.89 -1.51
N GLU A 70 22.36 22.82 -2.22
CA GLU A 70 20.91 23.03 -2.17
C GLU A 70 20.14 21.82 -2.68
N ILE A 71 20.56 21.24 -3.82
CA ILE A 71 19.97 20.00 -4.36
C ILE A 71 20.11 18.86 -3.35
N LYS A 72 21.27 18.73 -2.69
CA LYS A 72 21.50 17.68 -1.67
C LYS A 72 20.59 17.87 -0.45
N ALA A 73 20.37 19.09 0.00
CA ALA A 73 19.45 19.38 1.09
C ALA A 73 18.00 19.01 0.71
N LEU A 74 17.57 19.39 -0.50
CA LEU A 74 16.26 19.02 -1.05
C LEU A 74 16.09 17.50 -1.18
N GLU A 75 17.15 16.77 -1.57
CA GLU A 75 17.13 15.31 -1.63
C GLU A 75 16.86 14.68 -0.26
N MET A 76 17.53 15.18 0.77
CA MET A 76 17.34 14.70 2.14
C MET A 76 15.93 14.99 2.65
N GLU A 77 15.39 16.19 2.38
CA GLU A 77 14.00 16.52 2.70
C GLU A 77 13.02 15.58 1.98
N MET A 78 13.25 15.35 0.69
CA MET A 78 12.43 14.46 -0.12
C MET A 78 12.41 13.03 0.43
N LYS A 79 13.58 12.49 0.82
CA LYS A 79 13.70 11.15 1.43
C LYS A 79 12.89 11.04 2.74
N LEU A 80 12.93 12.06 3.59
CA LEU A 80 12.12 12.09 4.81
C LEU A 80 10.62 12.13 4.51
N LYS A 81 10.21 12.89 3.50
CA LYS A 81 8.81 12.92 3.06
C LYS A 81 8.38 11.57 2.48
N TYR A 82 9.19 10.91 1.65
CA TYR A 82 8.90 9.57 1.15
C TYR A 82 8.69 8.56 2.29
N LYS A 83 9.56 8.56 3.30
CA LYS A 83 9.36 7.69 4.48
C LYS A 83 8.01 7.95 5.17
N ASN A 84 7.64 9.22 5.34
CA ASN A 84 6.35 9.59 5.91
C ASN A 84 5.16 9.21 4.99
N PHE A 85 5.33 9.32 3.67
CA PHE A 85 4.35 8.84 2.70
C PHE A 85 4.08 7.36 2.90
N THR A 86 5.14 6.53 2.91
CA THR A 86 5.03 5.08 3.09
C THR A 86 4.32 4.73 4.39
N THR A 87 4.68 5.37 5.51
CA THR A 87 3.99 5.14 6.80
C THR A 87 2.51 5.52 6.73
N LEU A 88 2.16 6.68 6.17
CA LEU A 88 0.76 7.09 6.02
C LEU A 88 -0.01 6.20 5.05
N GLN A 89 0.66 5.66 4.03
CA GLN A 89 0.07 4.76 3.05
C GLN A 89 -0.29 3.43 3.71
N LYS A 90 0.62 2.83 4.49
CA LYS A 90 0.34 1.63 5.31
C LYS A 90 -0.85 1.84 6.24
N GLN A 91 -0.91 2.98 6.93
CA GLN A 91 -2.04 3.34 7.79
C GLN A 91 -3.35 3.48 7.01
N TYR A 92 -3.31 4.10 5.83
CA TYR A 92 -4.47 4.25 4.96
C TYR A 92 -4.99 2.88 4.48
N THR A 93 -4.09 2.01 4.02
CA THR A 93 -4.39 0.65 3.60
C THR A 93 -5.03 -0.14 4.73
N PHE A 94 -4.43 -0.10 5.92
CA PHE A 94 -4.98 -0.75 7.11
C PHE A 94 -6.42 -0.30 7.42
N VAL A 95 -6.65 1.02 7.49
CA VAL A 95 -7.99 1.58 7.78
C VAL A 95 -8.99 1.21 6.68
N ASN A 96 -8.56 1.20 5.42
CA ASN A 96 -9.40 0.79 4.30
C ASN A 96 -9.79 -0.69 4.39
N ASN A 97 -8.85 -1.57 4.71
CA ASN A 97 -9.08 -3.00 4.87
C ASN A 97 -10.01 -3.29 6.06
N LEU A 98 -9.80 -2.59 7.19
CA LEU A 98 -10.74 -2.65 8.32
C LEU A 98 -12.15 -2.22 7.94
N LEU A 99 -12.29 -1.17 7.13
CA LEU A 99 -13.58 -0.70 6.64
C LEU A 99 -14.27 -1.77 5.79
N ILE A 100 -13.54 -2.47 4.93
CA ILE A 100 -14.05 -3.57 4.10
C ILE A 100 -14.52 -4.73 4.99
N ILE A 101 -13.66 -5.20 5.91
CA ILE A 101 -14.00 -6.24 6.90
C ILE A 101 -15.26 -5.86 7.68
N LYS A 102 -15.38 -4.58 8.07
CA LYS A 102 -16.56 -4.10 8.79
C LYS A 102 -17.83 -4.06 7.97
N LYS A 103 -17.75 -3.79 6.67
CA LYS A 103 -18.91 -3.86 5.77
C LYS A 103 -19.45 -5.28 5.67
N TYR A 104 -18.56 -6.27 5.65
CA TYR A 104 -18.89 -7.70 5.58
C TYR A 104 -19.05 -8.39 6.94
N GLU A 105 -19.22 -7.62 8.02
CA GLU A 105 -19.28 -8.18 9.38
C GLU A 105 -20.35 -9.28 9.54
N LYS A 106 -21.51 -9.12 8.88
CA LYS A 106 -22.60 -10.10 8.97
C LYS A 106 -22.23 -11.40 8.27
N GLU A 107 -21.73 -11.36 7.04
CA GLU A 107 -21.34 -12.57 6.33
C GLU A 107 -20.16 -13.27 7.01
N LEU A 108 -19.15 -12.51 7.46
CA LEU A 108 -17.99 -13.05 8.17
C LEU A 108 -18.36 -13.73 9.49
N LYS A 109 -19.41 -13.26 10.18
CA LYS A 109 -19.95 -13.93 11.38
C LYS A 109 -20.62 -15.25 11.03
N ASN A 110 -21.38 -15.29 9.94
CA ASN A 110 -22.10 -16.49 9.51
C ASN A 110 -21.16 -17.66 9.18
N ILE A 111 -19.98 -17.37 8.63
CA ILE A 111 -18.96 -18.38 8.27
C ILE A 111 -17.89 -18.58 9.36
N GLY A 112 -18.02 -17.92 10.52
CA GLY A 112 -17.12 -18.08 11.67
C GLY A 112 -15.73 -17.43 11.53
N ILE A 113 -15.41 -16.81 10.39
CA ILE A 113 -14.14 -16.09 10.17
C ILE A 113 -14.03 -14.87 11.09
N TRP A 114 -15.15 -14.21 11.40
CA TRP A 114 -15.18 -13.06 12.30
C TRP A 114 -14.46 -13.31 13.63
N ASN A 115 -14.71 -14.47 14.24
CA ASN A 115 -14.15 -14.85 15.52
C ASN A 115 -12.63 -15.08 15.43
N LYS A 116 -12.13 -15.51 14.27
CA LYS A 116 -10.69 -15.62 14.04
C LYS A 116 -10.07 -14.22 14.03
N ILE A 117 -10.65 -13.30 13.25
CA ILE A 117 -10.13 -11.92 13.10
C ILE A 117 -10.20 -11.15 14.43
N SER A 118 -11.31 -11.26 15.17
CA SER A 118 -11.51 -10.52 16.42
C SER A 118 -10.55 -10.92 17.54
N ASN A 119 -10.00 -12.14 17.46
CA ASN A 119 -9.08 -12.70 18.47
C ASN A 119 -7.60 -12.46 18.14
N ILE A 120 -7.29 -11.85 17.00
CA ILE A 120 -5.91 -11.53 16.61
C ILE A 120 -5.42 -10.32 17.41
N GLU A 121 -4.17 -10.39 17.86
CA GLU A 121 -3.53 -9.27 18.55
C GLU A 121 -3.52 -8.01 17.66
N PRO A 122 -3.85 -6.82 18.20
CA PRO A 122 -3.94 -5.59 17.43
C PRO A 122 -2.70 -5.27 16.59
N GLU A 123 -1.51 -5.47 17.14
CA GLU A 123 -0.24 -5.23 16.48
C GLU A 123 -0.06 -6.16 15.28
N LEU A 124 -0.42 -7.44 15.44
CA LEU A 124 -0.35 -8.44 14.40
C LEU A 124 -1.39 -8.19 13.30
N LEU A 125 -2.59 -7.75 13.69
CA LEU A 125 -3.65 -7.36 12.78
C LEU A 125 -3.26 -6.13 11.94
N GLU A 126 -2.63 -5.12 12.56
CA GLU A 126 -2.11 -3.94 11.86
C GLU A 126 -1.07 -4.35 10.83
N LEU A 127 -0.08 -5.15 11.21
CA LEU A 127 0.95 -5.64 10.28
C LEU A 127 0.31 -6.37 9.09
N LYS A 128 -0.47 -7.42 9.36
CA LYS A 128 -1.09 -8.27 8.32
C LYS A 128 -2.02 -7.50 7.37
N LEU A 129 -2.77 -6.52 7.87
CA LEU A 129 -3.71 -5.75 7.06
C LEU A 129 -3.09 -4.48 6.45
N SER A 130 -1.89 -4.06 6.85
CA SER A 130 -1.24 -2.88 6.28
C SER A 130 -0.50 -3.13 4.96
N ASP A 131 -0.16 -4.39 4.70
CA ASP A 131 0.65 -4.84 3.57
C ASP A 131 -0.17 -5.53 2.46
N ILE A 132 -1.51 -5.47 2.53
CA ILE A 132 -2.39 -6.09 1.53
C ILE A 132 -3.41 -5.11 0.99
N ILE A 133 -3.94 -5.39 -0.20
CA ILE A 133 -5.07 -4.67 -0.78
C ILE A 133 -6.27 -5.61 -0.76
N LEU A 134 -7.22 -5.38 0.14
CA LEU A 134 -8.52 -6.05 0.04
C LEU A 134 -9.36 -5.31 -0.99
N ASP A 135 -9.90 -6.03 -1.98
CA ASP A 135 -11.00 -5.54 -2.80
C ASP A 135 -12.33 -5.83 -2.08
N GLY A 136 -13.27 -4.89 -2.18
CA GLY A 136 -14.62 -5.01 -1.63
C GLY A 136 -15.68 -5.20 -2.71
N LYS A 137 -15.27 -5.62 -3.93
CA LYS A 137 -16.18 -5.95 -5.01
C LYS A 137 -16.85 -7.31 -4.79
N GLU A 138 -16.07 -8.32 -4.39
CA GLU A 138 -16.58 -9.68 -4.19
C GLU A 138 -16.22 -10.23 -2.80
N PHE A 139 -17.22 -10.83 -2.13
CA PHE A 139 -17.05 -11.37 -0.79
C PHE A 139 -16.11 -12.57 -0.76
N ASP A 140 -16.20 -13.45 -1.77
CA ASP A 140 -15.42 -14.69 -1.83
C ASP A 140 -13.93 -14.41 -2.06
N GLU A 141 -13.59 -13.44 -2.92
CA GLU A 141 -12.22 -12.94 -3.09
C GLU A 141 -11.66 -12.34 -1.79
N MET A 142 -12.46 -11.53 -1.09
CA MET A 142 -12.07 -10.94 0.19
C MET A 142 -11.81 -12.01 1.25
N VAL A 143 -12.65 -13.05 1.33
CA VAL A 143 -12.46 -14.20 2.23
C VAL A 143 -11.20 -14.99 1.86
N SER A 144 -10.97 -15.26 0.57
CA SER A 144 -9.77 -15.95 0.08
C SER A 144 -8.50 -15.18 0.49
N ASN A 145 -8.48 -13.87 0.25
CA ASN A 145 -7.36 -13.00 0.61
C ASN A 145 -7.11 -12.97 2.12
N LEU A 146 -8.16 -12.89 2.95
CA LEU A 146 -8.01 -12.97 4.40
C LEU A 146 -7.44 -14.31 4.86
N ASN A 147 -7.92 -15.43 4.30
CA ASN A 147 -7.42 -16.76 4.65
C ASN A 147 -5.93 -16.88 4.28
N LYS A 148 -5.52 -16.50 3.07
CA LYS A 148 -4.11 -16.47 2.65
C LYS A 148 -3.24 -15.71 3.64
N VAL A 149 -3.69 -14.53 4.06
CA VAL A 149 -2.97 -13.65 4.99
C VAL A 149 -2.87 -14.23 6.40
N PHE A 150 -3.91 -14.92 6.88
CA PHE A 150 -3.88 -15.53 8.20
C PHE A 150 -3.18 -16.89 8.22
N GLU A 151 -3.06 -17.57 7.08
CA GLU A 151 -2.35 -18.84 6.91
C GLU A 151 -0.85 -18.67 6.62
N MET A 152 -0.42 -17.56 6.01
CA MET A 152 1.00 -17.23 5.84
C MET A 152 1.71 -17.01 7.20
N ARG A 153 2.89 -17.64 7.36
CA ARG A 153 3.75 -17.47 8.54
C ARG A 153 4.38 -16.08 8.52
N LEU A 154 4.49 -15.47 9.69
CA LEU A 154 5.01 -14.10 9.86
C LEU A 154 6.45 -13.92 9.40
N ASP A 155 7.22 -15.01 9.33
CA ASP A 155 8.63 -15.00 8.93
C ASP A 155 8.84 -14.67 7.43
N GLU A 156 7.78 -14.71 6.62
CA GLU A 156 7.81 -14.36 5.18
C GLU A 156 7.45 -12.89 4.90
N VAL A 157 6.99 -12.13 5.90
CA VAL A 157 6.47 -10.76 5.72
C VAL A 157 7.58 -9.69 5.75
N GLU A 158 8.80 -10.07 6.15
CA GLU A 158 9.92 -9.13 6.24
C GLU A 158 10.66 -8.99 4.90
N GLY A 159 10.13 -8.15 3.98
CA GLY A 159 10.97 -7.61 2.90
C GLY A 159 10.35 -7.45 1.50
N GLU A 160 9.08 -7.77 1.29
CA GLU A 160 8.46 -7.49 -0.01
C GLU A 160 8.04 -6.02 -0.07
N GLU A 161 8.90 -5.18 -0.66
CA GLU A 161 8.39 -4.12 -1.53
C GLU A 161 7.32 -4.75 -2.42
N ASP A 162 6.08 -4.24 -2.31
CA ASP A 162 4.88 -4.70 -3.00
C ASP A 162 5.24 -5.12 -4.43
N GLU A 163 5.23 -6.43 -4.70
CA GLU A 163 5.68 -7.00 -5.98
C GLU A 163 4.91 -6.38 -7.16
N ALA A 164 3.66 -5.97 -6.89
CA ALA A 164 2.83 -5.21 -7.81
C ALA A 164 3.37 -3.78 -8.03
N GLU A 165 3.86 -3.10 -6.99
CA GLU A 165 4.50 -1.79 -7.11
C GLU A 165 5.80 -1.88 -7.93
N LYS A 166 6.58 -2.94 -7.76
CA LYS A 166 7.75 -3.23 -8.63
C LYS A 166 7.36 -3.46 -10.08
N LYS A 167 6.39 -4.33 -10.35
CA LYS A 167 5.87 -4.59 -11.71
C LYS A 167 5.33 -3.31 -12.35
N LEU A 168 4.65 -2.46 -11.59
CA LEU A 168 4.21 -1.13 -12.04
C LEU A 168 5.37 -0.21 -12.39
N PHE A 169 6.41 -0.15 -11.56
CA PHE A 169 7.61 0.64 -11.86
C PHE A 169 8.35 0.14 -13.11
N GLU A 170 8.44 -1.16 -13.31
CA GLU A 170 9.04 -1.76 -14.50
C GLU A 170 8.22 -1.46 -15.75
N ALA A 171 6.90 -1.65 -15.69
CA ALA A 171 5.99 -1.32 -16.78
C ALA A 171 6.08 0.18 -17.15
N TRP A 172 6.10 1.08 -16.17
CA TRP A 172 6.31 2.51 -16.42
C TRP A 172 7.68 2.79 -17.06
N GLY A 173 8.75 2.12 -16.60
CA GLY A 173 10.08 2.25 -17.21
C GLY A 173 10.13 1.80 -18.68
N GLN A 174 9.39 0.76 -19.04
CA GLN A 174 9.27 0.29 -20.43
C GLN A 174 8.49 1.27 -21.31
N VAL A 175 7.45 1.90 -20.77
CA VAL A 175 6.69 2.95 -21.47
C VAL A 175 7.53 4.23 -21.61
N GLU A 176 8.21 4.67 -20.56
CA GLU A 176 9.04 5.89 -20.56
C GLU A 176 10.26 5.79 -21.51
N SER A 177 10.79 4.58 -21.70
CA SER A 177 11.85 4.30 -22.67
C SER A 177 11.36 4.13 -24.11
N GLY A 178 10.04 4.13 -24.33
CA GLY A 178 9.42 3.91 -25.64
C GLY A 178 9.47 2.46 -26.13
N GLY A 179 9.70 1.51 -25.23
CA GLY A 179 9.78 0.07 -25.55
C GLY A 179 8.41 -0.60 -25.69
N VAL A 180 7.38 -0.10 -25.00
CA VAL A 180 6.01 -0.63 -24.99
C VAL A 180 5.02 0.54 -24.95
N ASP A 181 3.86 0.43 -25.60
CA ASP A 181 2.82 1.46 -25.50
C ASP A 181 2.01 1.34 -24.18
N VAL A 182 1.25 2.38 -23.85
CA VAL A 182 0.52 2.47 -22.57
C VAL A 182 -0.52 1.37 -22.40
N ASP A 183 -1.26 1.03 -23.46
CA ASP A 183 -2.31 0.02 -23.42
C ASP A 183 -1.69 -1.38 -23.27
N SER A 184 -0.62 -1.66 -24.00
CA SER A 184 0.11 -2.92 -23.89
C SER A 184 0.81 -3.09 -22.54
N ALA A 185 1.29 -2.02 -21.92
CA ALA A 185 1.85 -2.05 -20.57
C ALA A 185 0.75 -2.27 -19.51
N VAL A 186 -0.42 -1.67 -19.67
CA VAL A 186 -1.59 -1.90 -18.80
C VAL A 186 -2.10 -3.33 -18.92
N ASP A 187 -2.10 -3.92 -20.12
CA ASP A 187 -2.47 -5.32 -20.31
C ASP A 187 -1.47 -6.28 -19.65
N SER A 188 -0.18 -5.98 -19.67
CA SER A 188 0.84 -6.77 -18.95
C SER A 188 0.72 -6.70 -17.42
N LEU A 189 -0.06 -5.75 -16.89
CA LEU A 189 -0.33 -5.56 -15.46
C LEU A 189 -1.63 -6.25 -15.01
N LYS A 190 -2.42 -6.84 -15.93
CA LYS A 190 -3.57 -7.66 -15.57
C LYS A 190 -3.07 -8.92 -14.87
N LEU A 191 -3.09 -8.88 -13.54
CA LEU A 191 -2.93 -10.04 -12.66
C LEU A 191 -4.20 -10.93 -12.68
N ASP A 192 -4.77 -11.16 -13.87
CA ASP A 192 -5.88 -12.07 -14.09
C ASP A 192 -5.54 -12.89 -15.34
N GLU A 193 -4.59 -13.80 -15.21
CA GLU A 193 -4.72 -15.07 -15.90
C GLU A 193 -4.77 -16.11 -14.78
N GLU A 194 -5.97 -16.67 -14.61
CA GLU A 194 -6.18 -17.98 -14.02
C GLU A 194 -5.03 -18.87 -14.51
N GLU A 195 -4.11 -19.27 -13.61
CA GLU A 195 -3.40 -20.53 -13.83
C GLU A 195 -4.49 -21.59 -13.79
N GLU A 196 -5.09 -21.85 -14.96
CA GLU A 196 -5.87 -23.05 -15.21
C GLU A 196 -5.01 -24.21 -14.72
N ASP A 197 -5.43 -24.84 -13.62
CA ASP A 197 -4.89 -26.09 -13.10
C ASP A 197 -5.17 -27.23 -14.11
N GLU A 198 -4.71 -27.13 -15.36
CA GLU A 198 -4.77 -28.21 -16.35
C GLU A 198 -3.82 -29.37 -15.99
N ASP A 199 -2.94 -29.19 -15.01
CA ASP A 199 -1.92 -30.18 -14.65
C ASP A 199 -2.32 -31.14 -13.51
N TRP A 200 -3.41 -30.85 -12.76
CA TRP A 200 -3.89 -31.74 -11.69
C TRP A 200 -4.74 -32.91 -12.22
N LEU A 201 -5.48 -32.72 -13.32
CA LEU A 201 -6.36 -33.74 -13.90
C LEU A 201 -5.58 -34.86 -14.64
N LYS A 202 -4.41 -34.55 -15.23
CA LYS A 202 -3.57 -35.57 -15.89
C LYS A 202 -2.87 -36.52 -14.92
N LYS A 203 -2.79 -36.17 -13.63
CA LYS A 203 -2.13 -36.99 -12.61
C LYS A 203 -3.06 -38.03 -11.98
N MET A 204 -4.38 -37.86 -12.12
CA MET A 204 -5.40 -38.78 -11.58
C MET A 204 -5.81 -39.88 -12.57
N GLU A 205 -5.43 -39.81 -13.84
CA GLU A 205 -5.71 -40.87 -14.84
C GLU A 205 -4.62 -41.96 -14.95
N LYS A 206 -3.61 -41.94 -14.08
CA LYS A 206 -2.48 -42.89 -14.11
C LYS A 206 -2.25 -43.73 -12.85
N GLU A 207 -3.20 -43.76 -11.92
CA GLU A 207 -3.28 -44.78 -10.86
C GLU A 207 -4.53 -45.65 -11.05
#